data_AF-A0A4Q5QP03-F1
#
_entry.id   AF-A0A4Q5QP03-F1
#
_cell.length_a   1.000
_cell.length_b   1.000
_cell.length_c   1.000
_cell.angle_alpha   90.00
_cell.angle_beta   90.00
_cell.angle_gamma   90.00
#
_symmetry.space_group_name_H-M   'P 1'
#
loop_
_entity.id
_entity.type
_entity.pdbx_description
1 polymer ?
#
loop_
_entity_poly.entity_id
_entity_poly.type
_entity_poly.pdbx_seq_one_letter_code
_entity_poly.pdbx_strand_id
1 'polypeptide(L)'
;MPISPTLADRLAQRERPSGRPLMYQEWGDLLFMHWPVPAEIIQPHLPPRLQVDTHDGMAWLAIVPFRMWDVRSRVTPPVPGVREFLELNVRTYVHLDGVPGVWFFSLDATNALAVWAARTFFHLPYFRAQLTLERPGNRVGGKTCARPIRP
;
A
#
# COMPACT_ATOMS: atom_id res chain seq x y z
N MET A 1 -27.12 7.38 9.67
CA MET A 1 -26.56 6.32 8.83
C MET A 1 -25.14 6.71 8.48
N PRO A 2 -24.20 5.76 8.35
CA PRO A 2 -22.90 6.12 7.81
C PRO A 2 -23.06 6.66 6.39
N ILE A 3 -22.38 7.76 6.11
CA ILE A 3 -22.37 8.37 4.78
C ILE A 3 -21.28 7.64 4.01
N SER A 4 -21.67 6.80 3.05
CA SER A 4 -20.72 6.24 2.09
C SER A 4 -20.27 7.33 1.11
N PRO A 5 -18.99 7.38 0.72
CA PRO A 5 -18.51 8.35 -0.26
C PRO A 5 -19.26 8.20 -1.58
N THR A 6 -19.51 9.31 -2.25
CA THR A 6 -20.03 9.33 -3.63
C THR A 6 -18.90 9.04 -4.63
N LEU A 7 -19.23 8.87 -5.90
CA LEU A 7 -18.20 8.78 -6.95
C LEU A 7 -17.38 10.09 -7.01
N ALA A 8 -18.01 11.25 -6.83
CA ALA A 8 -17.33 12.54 -6.84
C ALA A 8 -16.29 12.64 -5.72
N ASP A 9 -16.64 12.20 -4.49
CA ASP A 9 -15.72 12.19 -3.35
C ASP A 9 -14.49 11.30 -3.61
N ARG A 10 -14.68 10.16 -4.27
CA ARG A 10 -13.58 9.24 -4.66
C ARG A 10 -12.70 9.84 -5.75
N LEU A 11 -13.29 10.52 -6.74
CA LEU A 11 -12.55 11.14 -7.83
C LEU A 11 -11.75 12.37 -7.36
N ALA A 12 -12.27 13.12 -6.38
CA ALA A 12 -11.57 14.25 -5.78
C ALA A 12 -10.22 13.86 -5.16
N GLN A 13 -10.05 12.62 -4.69
CA GLN A 13 -8.77 12.13 -4.16
C GLN A 13 -7.63 12.05 -5.19
N ARG A 14 -7.92 12.23 -6.48
CA ARG A 14 -6.91 12.30 -7.54
C ARG A 14 -6.24 13.68 -7.61
N GLU A 15 -6.86 14.69 -6.99
CA GLU A 15 -6.30 16.03 -6.98
C GLU A 15 -5.10 16.09 -6.03
N ARG A 16 -4.02 16.69 -6.52
CA ARG A 16 -2.81 16.88 -5.72
C ARG A 16 -3.10 17.92 -4.64
N PRO A 17 -2.83 17.64 -3.36
CA PRO A 17 -2.99 18.63 -2.31
C PRO A 17 -2.03 19.81 -2.50
N SER A 18 -2.46 20.99 -2.06
CA SER A 18 -1.61 22.18 -2.08
C SER A 18 -0.36 21.99 -1.20
N GLY A 19 0.73 22.68 -1.56
CA GLY A 19 1.97 22.66 -0.80
C GLY A 19 3.11 21.88 -1.46
N ARG A 20 4.14 21.62 -0.66
CA ARG A 20 5.43 21.09 -1.10
C ARG A 20 5.54 19.62 -0.69
N PRO A 21 5.99 18.71 -1.59
CA PRO A 21 6.13 17.31 -1.24
C PRO A 21 7.25 17.13 -0.22
N LEU A 22 7.02 16.24 0.75
CA LEU A 22 8.01 15.87 1.76
C LEU A 22 9.08 14.93 1.18
N MET A 23 8.68 14.06 0.25
CA MET A 23 9.49 13.00 -0.33
C MET A 23 9.16 12.83 -1.81
N TYR A 24 10.15 12.38 -2.59
CA TYR A 24 9.99 11.94 -3.96
C TYR A 24 10.34 10.46 -4.05
N GLN A 25 9.61 9.74 -4.90
CA GLN A 25 9.75 8.30 -5.13
C GLN A 25 9.28 7.99 -6.55
N GLU A 26 9.96 7.07 -7.22
CA GLU A 26 9.56 6.52 -8.51
C GLU A 26 9.10 5.08 -8.34
N TRP A 27 7.99 4.75 -8.99
CA TRP A 27 7.31 3.48 -8.84
C TRP A 27 7.21 2.81 -10.20
N GLY A 28 7.53 1.53 -10.27
CA GLY A 28 7.51 0.75 -11.50
C GLY A 28 7.36 -0.72 -11.25
N ASP A 29 7.30 -1.47 -12.35
CA ASP A 29 6.97 -2.90 -12.35
C ASP A 29 5.78 -3.14 -11.41
N LEU A 30 4.61 -2.54 -11.67
CA LEU A 30 3.45 -2.65 -10.79
C LEU A 30 2.60 -3.85 -11.20
N LEU A 31 2.10 -4.60 -10.24
CA LEU A 31 1.09 -5.63 -10.44
C LEU A 31 -0.06 -5.37 -9.49
N PHE A 32 -1.27 -5.33 -10.03
CA PHE A 32 -2.49 -5.14 -9.25
C PHE A 32 -3.28 -6.43 -9.28
N MET A 33 -3.43 -7.06 -8.12
CA MET A 33 -4.29 -8.23 -7.97
C MET A 33 -5.39 -7.88 -6.98
N HIS A 34 -6.64 -8.11 -7.39
CA HIS A 34 -7.82 -7.72 -6.64
C HIS A 34 -8.81 -8.87 -6.60
N TRP A 35 -9.38 -9.13 -5.44
CA TRP A 35 -10.42 -10.13 -5.25
C TRP A 35 -11.62 -9.52 -4.54
N PRO A 36 -12.86 -9.80 -5.01
CA PRO A 36 -14.05 -9.46 -4.27
C PRO A 36 -14.17 -10.37 -3.06
N VAL A 37 -14.47 -9.77 -1.90
CA VAL A 37 -14.65 -10.47 -0.62
C VAL A 37 -15.92 -9.90 0.03
N PRO A 38 -16.77 -10.74 0.65
CA PRO A 38 -17.89 -10.25 1.44
C PRO A 38 -17.44 -9.22 2.48
N ALA A 39 -18.17 -8.09 2.56
CA ALA A 39 -17.80 -6.96 3.40
C ALA A 39 -17.73 -7.33 4.90
N GLU A 40 -18.60 -8.23 5.33
CA GLU A 40 -18.70 -8.79 6.66
C GLU A 40 -17.45 -9.58 7.09
N ILE A 41 -16.64 -10.08 6.14
CA ILE A 41 -15.36 -10.73 6.44
C ILE A 41 -14.29 -9.68 6.73
N ILE A 42 -14.31 -8.54 6.03
CA ILE A 42 -13.28 -7.51 6.13
C ILE A 42 -13.51 -6.57 7.31
N GLN A 43 -14.76 -6.16 7.53
CA GLN A 43 -15.12 -5.14 8.53
C GLN A 43 -14.61 -5.44 9.96
N PRO A 44 -14.61 -6.69 10.47
CA PRO A 44 -14.09 -7.00 11.81
C PRO A 44 -12.57 -6.79 11.97
N HIS A 45 -11.82 -6.71 10.87
CA HIS A 45 -10.37 -6.50 10.89
C HIS A 45 -9.97 -5.02 10.81
N LEU A 46 -10.94 -4.11 10.76
CA LEU A 46 -10.72 -2.67 10.71
C LEU A 46 -10.90 -2.05 12.10
N PRO A 47 -10.18 -0.94 12.40
CA PRO A 47 -10.50 -0.09 13.55
C PRO A 47 -11.99 0.29 13.58
N PRO A 48 -12.64 0.38 14.76
CA PRO A 48 -14.10 0.55 14.86
C PRO A 48 -14.68 1.77 14.15
N ARG A 49 -13.88 2.82 13.93
CA ARG A 49 -14.29 4.05 13.23
C ARG A 49 -14.24 3.92 11.72
N LEU A 50 -13.50 2.96 11.19
CA LEU A 50 -13.36 2.74 9.76
C LEU A 50 -14.45 1.80 9.24
N GLN A 51 -14.99 2.14 8.09
CA GLN A 51 -15.98 1.32 7.40
C GLN A 51 -15.40 0.82 6.10
N VAL A 52 -15.64 -0.44 5.79
CA VAL A 52 -15.22 -1.02 4.52
C VAL A 52 -15.97 -0.35 3.37
N ASP A 53 -15.24 0.13 2.37
CA ASP A 53 -15.84 0.69 1.16
C ASP A 53 -16.17 -0.45 0.20
N THR A 54 -17.40 -0.45 -0.32
CA THR A 54 -17.90 -1.53 -1.18
C THR A 54 -18.20 -1.04 -2.58
N HIS A 55 -18.02 -1.94 -3.54
CA HIS A 55 -18.44 -1.76 -4.92
C HIS A 55 -19.21 -3.00 -5.34
N ASP A 56 -20.44 -2.79 -5.84
CA ASP A 56 -21.42 -3.84 -6.12
C ASP A 56 -21.67 -4.77 -4.92
N GLY A 57 -21.72 -4.19 -3.72
CA GLY A 57 -21.97 -4.91 -2.46
C GLY A 57 -20.76 -5.70 -1.92
N MET A 58 -19.64 -5.73 -2.65
CA MET A 58 -18.44 -6.47 -2.26
C MET A 58 -17.34 -5.51 -1.77
N ALA A 59 -16.60 -5.95 -0.76
CA ALA A 59 -15.31 -5.35 -0.43
C ALA A 59 -14.24 -5.87 -1.39
N TRP A 60 -13.16 -5.12 -1.55
CA TRP A 60 -12.08 -5.48 -2.45
C TRP A 60 -10.77 -5.59 -1.67
N LEU A 61 -10.20 -6.80 -1.67
CA LEU A 61 -8.88 -7.07 -1.13
C LEU A 61 -7.86 -6.97 -2.26
N ALA A 62 -6.83 -6.16 -2.06
CA ALA A 62 -5.79 -5.91 -3.05
C ALA A 62 -4.43 -6.39 -2.53
N ILE A 63 -3.71 -7.12 -3.39
CA ILE A 63 -2.30 -7.44 -3.21
C ILE A 63 -1.52 -6.74 -4.33
N VAL A 64 -0.66 -5.80 -3.95
CA VAL A 64 0.03 -4.91 -4.90
C VAL A 64 1.53 -4.96 -4.67
N PRO A 65 2.26 -5.87 -5.35
CA PRO A 65 3.71 -5.86 -5.35
C PRO A 65 4.24 -4.89 -6.42
N PHE A 66 5.24 -4.09 -6.06
CA PHE A 66 5.84 -3.09 -6.91
C PHE A 66 7.31 -2.84 -6.54
N ARG A 67 8.02 -2.21 -7.46
CA ARG A 67 9.39 -1.75 -7.26
C ARG A 67 9.35 -0.24 -7.01
N MET A 68 10.07 0.21 -5.98
CA MET A 68 10.27 1.62 -5.67
C MET A 68 11.75 1.96 -5.79
N TRP A 69 12.10 3.07 -6.44
CA TRP A 69 13.46 3.59 -6.51
C TRP A 69 13.50 5.12 -6.43
N ASP A 70 14.73 5.67 -6.33
CA ASP A 70 15.01 7.10 -6.20
C ASP A 70 14.27 7.77 -5.03
N VAL A 71 14.15 7.03 -3.93
CA VAL A 71 13.56 7.54 -2.70
C VAL A 71 14.45 8.62 -2.11
N ARG A 72 14.00 9.87 -2.21
CA ARG A 72 14.72 11.03 -1.69
C ARG A 72 13.79 11.91 -0.85
N SER A 73 14.25 12.20 0.35
CA SER A 73 13.66 13.26 1.17
C SER A 73 13.97 14.61 0.54
N ARG A 74 13.05 15.56 0.66
CA ARG A 74 13.30 16.95 0.27
C ARG A 74 14.31 17.64 1.20
N VAL A 75 14.38 17.23 2.46
CA VAL A 75 15.10 17.94 3.53
C VAL A 75 16.35 17.24 4.02
N THR A 76 16.51 15.93 3.75
CA THR A 76 17.68 15.17 4.20
C THR A 76 18.49 14.64 3.02
N PRO A 77 19.82 14.48 3.17
CA PRO A 77 20.66 13.81 2.17
C PRO A 77 20.14 12.40 1.85
N PRO A 78 20.47 11.84 0.67
CA PRO A 78 20.10 10.47 0.31
C PRO A 78 20.58 9.49 1.38
N VAL A 79 19.67 8.69 1.94
CA VAL A 79 20.03 7.67 2.93
C VAL A 79 20.75 6.52 2.20
N PRO A 80 22.01 6.19 2.54
CA PRO A 80 22.72 5.08 1.93
C PRO A 80 21.94 3.77 2.14
N GLY A 81 21.76 3.00 1.07
CA GLY A 81 21.06 1.71 1.13
C GLY A 81 19.54 1.76 0.92
N VAL A 82 18.92 2.93 0.67
CA VAL A 82 17.47 3.06 0.39
C VAL A 82 17.20 3.49 -1.07
N ARG A 83 18.13 3.18 -1.98
CA ARG A 83 18.03 3.61 -3.40
C ARG A 83 16.93 2.87 -4.16
N GLU A 84 16.72 1.60 -3.84
CA GLU A 84 15.75 0.75 -4.51
C GLU A 84 15.32 -0.39 -3.58
N PHE A 85 14.03 -0.73 -3.58
CA PHE A 85 13.51 -1.93 -2.93
C PHE A 85 12.21 -2.40 -3.56
N LEU A 86 11.85 -3.66 -3.25
CA LEU A 86 10.55 -4.23 -3.58
C LEU A 86 9.63 -4.06 -2.38
N GLU A 87 8.39 -3.66 -2.65
CA GLU A 87 7.33 -3.53 -1.66
C GLU A 87 6.08 -4.29 -2.12
N LEU A 88 5.35 -4.90 -1.19
CA LEU A 88 4.07 -5.56 -1.43
C LEU A 88 3.05 -5.08 -0.41
N ASN A 89 1.95 -4.55 -0.92
CA ASN A 89 0.86 -4.04 -0.11
C ASN A 89 -0.29 -5.03 -0.07
N VAL A 90 -0.71 -5.45 1.12
CA VAL A 90 -2.01 -6.10 1.32
C VAL A 90 -2.95 -5.05 1.89
N ARG A 91 -3.98 -4.67 1.13
CA ARG A 91 -4.83 -3.53 1.47
C ARG A 91 -6.29 -3.74 1.05
N THR A 92 -7.17 -2.95 1.65
CA THR A 92 -8.57 -2.84 1.24
C THR A 92 -8.99 -1.37 1.18
N TYR A 93 -10.16 -1.10 0.60
CA TYR A 93 -10.73 0.23 0.52
C TYR A 93 -11.63 0.47 1.72
N VAL A 94 -11.54 1.66 2.30
CA VAL A 94 -12.28 2.06 3.49
C VAL A 94 -12.76 3.49 3.34
N HIS A 95 -13.68 3.91 4.21
CA HIS A 95 -13.94 5.31 4.43
C HIS A 95 -14.08 5.62 5.92
N LEU A 96 -13.80 6.89 6.26
CA LEU A 96 -14.03 7.46 7.58
C LEU A 96 -14.96 8.65 7.40
N ASP A 97 -16.17 8.59 7.95
CA ASP A 97 -17.13 9.70 7.93
C ASP A 97 -17.34 10.30 6.51
N GLY A 98 -17.44 9.43 5.50
CA GLY A 98 -17.59 9.81 4.09
C GLY A 98 -16.30 10.14 3.33
N VAL A 99 -15.15 10.16 4.00
CA VAL A 99 -13.85 10.39 3.37
C VAL A 99 -13.25 9.06 2.90
N PRO A 100 -13.06 8.85 1.59
CA PRO A 100 -12.52 7.59 1.07
C PRO A 100 -11.02 7.46 1.33
N GLY A 101 -10.56 6.22 1.50
CA GLY A 101 -9.17 5.89 1.76
C GLY A 101 -8.83 4.43 1.52
N VAL A 102 -7.58 4.07 1.83
CA VAL A 102 -7.11 2.69 1.81
C VAL A 102 -6.60 2.30 3.18
N TRP A 103 -6.93 1.09 3.60
CA TRP A 103 -6.39 0.47 4.81
C TRP A 103 -5.37 -0.59 4.42
N PHE A 104 -4.17 -0.49 4.97
CA PHE A 104 -3.13 -1.49 4.76
C PHE A 104 -3.18 -2.50 5.90
N PHE A 105 -3.51 -3.76 5.58
CA PHE A 105 -3.32 -4.88 6.50
C PHE A 105 -1.83 -5.14 6.72
N SER A 106 -1.04 -4.99 5.66
CA SER A 106 0.39 -5.12 5.75
C SER A 106 1.12 -4.46 4.58
N LEU A 107 2.35 -4.04 4.87
CA LEU A 107 3.31 -3.47 3.93
C LEU A 107 4.58 -4.31 4.01
N ASP A 108 4.79 -5.22 3.08
CA ASP A 108 6.02 -6.01 3.01
C ASP A 108 7.10 -5.27 2.25
N ALA A 109 8.30 -5.16 2.82
CA ALA A 109 9.43 -4.65 2.06
C ALA A 109 10.69 -5.49 2.27
N THR A 110 11.54 -5.55 1.24
CA THR A 110 12.85 -6.22 1.31
C THR A 110 13.86 -5.44 2.13
N ASN A 111 13.69 -4.12 2.24
CA ASN A 111 14.65 -3.25 2.91
C ASN A 111 14.32 -3.04 4.39
N ALA A 112 15.08 -3.71 5.26
CA ALA A 112 14.91 -3.62 6.71
C ALA A 112 15.07 -2.19 7.28
N LEU A 113 15.84 -1.32 6.61
CA LEU A 113 16.06 0.06 7.02
C LEU A 113 14.87 0.96 6.66
N ALA A 114 14.27 0.74 5.48
CA ALA A 114 13.02 1.37 5.08
C ALA A 114 11.84 0.91 5.95
N VAL A 115 11.77 -0.39 6.26
CA VAL A 115 10.82 -0.97 7.23
C VAL A 115 10.98 -0.33 8.60
N TRP A 116 12.21 -0.17 9.09
CA TRP A 116 12.47 0.46 10.38
C TRP A 116 12.06 1.94 10.37
N ALA A 117 12.45 2.73 9.36
CA ALA A 117 12.08 4.14 9.26
C ALA A 117 10.55 4.32 9.15
N ALA A 118 9.87 3.49 8.35
CA ALA A 118 8.43 3.57 8.18
C ALA A 118 7.65 3.18 9.45
N ARG A 119 8.13 2.18 10.20
CA ARG A 119 7.54 1.82 11.51
C ARG A 119 7.78 2.90 12.56
N THR A 120 8.97 3.49 12.59
CA THR A 120 9.37 4.49 13.59
C THR A 120 8.68 5.85 13.37
N PHE A 121 8.43 6.26 12.12
CA PHE A 121 7.91 7.60 11.83
C PHE A 121 6.46 7.66 11.35
N PHE A 122 5.90 6.58 10.77
CA PHE A 122 4.55 6.59 10.18
C PHE A 122 3.55 5.60 10.83
N HIS A 123 3.98 4.83 11.84
CA HIS A 123 3.14 3.81 12.53
C HIS A 123 2.46 2.79 11.60
N LEU A 124 3.00 2.59 10.39
CA LEU A 124 2.41 1.69 9.40
C LEU A 124 2.87 0.24 9.64
N PRO A 125 2.02 -0.77 9.35
CA PRO A 125 2.31 -2.19 9.61
C PRO A 125 3.29 -2.76 8.58
N TYR A 126 4.54 -2.30 8.63
CA TYR A 126 5.61 -2.80 7.77
C TYR A 126 6.19 -4.11 8.29
N PHE A 127 6.27 -5.12 7.44
CA PHE A 127 6.88 -6.42 7.72
C PHE A 127 8.07 -6.65 6.79
N ARG A 128 9.11 -7.30 7.31
CA ARG A 128 10.25 -7.69 6.48
C ARG A 128 9.88 -8.96 5.72
N ALA A 129 9.98 -8.93 4.40
CA ALA A 129 9.75 -10.10 3.55
C ALA A 129 10.91 -10.29 2.55
N GLN A 130 11.12 -11.52 2.12
CA GLN A 130 12.00 -11.80 0.98
C GLN A 130 11.17 -11.66 -0.29
N LEU A 131 11.48 -10.68 -1.13
CA LEU A 131 10.85 -10.53 -2.43
C LEU A 131 11.87 -10.70 -3.55
N THR A 132 11.46 -11.42 -4.60
CA THR A 132 12.24 -11.60 -5.82
C THR A 132 11.41 -11.10 -7.00
N LEU A 133 12.01 -10.29 -7.85
CA LEU A 133 11.47 -9.90 -9.15
C LEU A 133 12.28 -10.63 -10.22
N GLU A 134 11.64 -11.55 -10.92
CA GLU A 134 12.24 -12.25 -12.05
C GLU A 134 11.77 -11.60 -13.35
N ARG A 135 12.69 -11.19 -14.21
CA ARG A 135 12.40 -10.65 -15.55
C ARG A 135 12.90 -11.62 -16.61
N PRO A 136 12.14 -12.67 -16.98
CA PRO A 136 12.54 -13.59 -18.03
C PRO A 136 12.36 -12.93 -19.41
N GLY A 137 13.39 -12.28 -19.94
CA GLY A 137 13.41 -11.74 -21.31
C GLY A 137 12.18 -10.89 -21.68
N ASN A 138 11.68 -11.04 -22.91
CA ASN A 138 10.53 -10.30 -23.46
C ASN A 138 9.16 -10.78 -22.91
N ARG A 139 9.10 -11.39 -21.72
CA ARG A 139 7.87 -11.87 -21.07
C ARG A 139 7.60 -11.13 -19.78
N VAL A 140 6.34 -11.16 -19.35
CA VAL A 140 5.87 -10.58 -18.09
C VAL A 140 6.70 -11.15 -16.93
N GLY A 141 7.31 -10.25 -16.15
CA GLY A 141 8.12 -10.60 -15.00
C GLY A 141 7.31 -11.24 -13.86
N GLY A 142 7.86 -12.28 -13.25
CA GLY A 142 7.30 -12.92 -12.05
C GLY A 142 7.70 -12.16 -10.79
N LYS A 143 6.80 -12.11 -9.80
CA LYS A 143 7.11 -11.56 -8.47
C LYS A 143 6.77 -12.58 -7.41
N THR A 144 7.73 -12.85 -6.55
CA THR A 144 7.57 -13.77 -5.43
C THR A 144 7.77 -13.00 -4.13
N CYS A 145 6.93 -13.23 -3.13
CA CYS A 145 7.09 -12.74 -1.77
C CYS A 145 7.04 -13.93 -0.81
N ALA A 146 8.08 -14.12 -0.02
CA ALA A 146 8.14 -15.09 1.06
C ALA A 146 8.35 -14.35 2.39
N ARG A 147 7.34 -14.38 3.26
CA ARG A 147 7.50 -13.98 4.67
C ARG A 147 8.01 -15.17 5.46
N PRO A 148 9.17 -15.09 6.12
CA PRO A 148 9.52 -16.10 7.12
C PRO A 148 8.51 -15.99 8.26
N ILE A 149 7.71 -17.04 8.44
CA ILE A 149 6.83 -17.19 9.60
C ILE A 149 7.78 -17.27 10.81
N ARG A 150 7.86 -16.21 11.62
CA ARG A 150 8.49 -16.34 12.93
C ARG A 150 7.49 -17.10 13.83
N PRO A 151 7.93 -18.16 14.52
CA PRO A 151 7.10 -18.86 15.50
C PRO A 151 6.69 -17.94 16.64
#